data_AF-A0A7C3P226-F1
#
_entry.id   AF-A0A7C3P226-F1
#
_cell.length_a   1.000
_cell.length_b   1.000
_cell.length_c   1.000
_cell.angle_alpha   90.00
_cell.angle_beta   90.00
_cell.angle_gamma   90.00
#
_symmetry.space_group_name_H-M   'P 1'
#
loop_
_entity.id
_entity.type
_entity.pdbx_description
1 polymer ?
#
loop_
_entity_poly.entity_id
_entity_poly.type
_entity_poly.pdbx_seq_one_letter_code
_entity_poly.pdbx_strand_id
1 'polypeptide(L)'
;MTRDIVVIGGTKRPGTPSVFSCPDCGGVLSEIQDENLLRFRCRVGHALTAQTLLSAQSDNVETAMWSALRALEEKVELFRRLMQHSRERNYASATAAFEQQARQLQEQADIIRRLLTNENKESSGTES
;
A
#
# COMPACT_ATOMS: atom_id res chain seq x y z
N MET A 1 18.35 -37.20 -41.06
CA MET A 1 18.12 -35.74 -40.92
C MET A 1 16.64 -35.49 -41.12
N THR A 2 15.86 -35.56 -40.05
CA THR A 2 14.47 -35.11 -40.07
C THR A 2 14.32 -34.24 -38.84
N ARG A 3 14.34 -32.92 -39.06
CA ARG A 3 14.17 -31.92 -38.02
C ARG A 3 12.68 -31.80 -37.79
N ASP A 4 12.18 -32.37 -36.70
CA ASP A 4 10.83 -32.11 -36.23
C ASP A 4 10.77 -30.66 -35.73
N ILE A 5 10.06 -29.84 -36.49
CA ILE A 5 9.70 -28.47 -36.13
C ILE A 5 8.64 -28.57 -35.04
N VAL A 6 9.00 -28.18 -33.81
CA VAL A 6 8.02 -27.93 -32.76
C VAL A 6 7.23 -26.68 -33.14
N VAL A 7 5.94 -26.87 -33.41
CA VAL A 7 4.96 -25.80 -33.62
C VAL A 7 4.81 -25.02 -32.31
N ILE A 8 5.39 -23.83 -32.22
CA ILE A 8 5.07 -22.85 -31.16
C ILE A 8 3.77 -22.14 -31.59
N GLY A 9 2.65 -22.81 -31.38
CA GLY A 9 1.31 -22.32 -31.72
C GLY A 9 0.44 -22.20 -30.47
N GLY A 10 0.13 -20.96 -30.09
CA GLY A 10 -0.91 -20.63 -29.12
C GLY A 10 -0.39 -19.77 -27.98
N THR A 11 -0.75 -18.48 -27.97
CA THR A 11 -0.58 -17.57 -26.84
C THR A 11 -1.49 -18.02 -25.67
N LYS A 12 -1.18 -19.16 -25.06
CA LYS A 12 -1.75 -19.57 -23.79
C LYS A 12 -1.23 -18.55 -22.79
N ARG A 13 -2.12 -17.73 -22.23
CA ARG A 13 -1.77 -16.84 -21.12
C ARG A 13 -1.08 -17.73 -20.07
N PRO A 14 0.18 -17.45 -19.70
CA PRO A 14 0.85 -18.28 -18.71
C PRO A 14 0.17 -17.98 -17.38
N GLY A 15 -0.78 -18.81 -16.99
CA GLY A 15 -1.41 -18.77 -15.67
C GLY A 15 -2.88 -18.36 -15.62
N THR A 16 -3.45 -18.53 -14.42
CA THR A 16 -4.82 -18.17 -14.05
C THR A 16 -4.83 -16.73 -13.53
N PRO A 17 -5.75 -15.85 -13.97
CA PRO A 17 -5.85 -14.50 -13.40
C PRO A 17 -6.05 -14.54 -11.88
N SER A 18 -5.31 -13.70 -11.15
CA SER A 18 -5.42 -13.56 -9.69
C SER A 18 -6.06 -12.22 -9.31
N VAL A 19 -6.24 -12.01 -8.00
CA VAL A 19 -6.67 -10.71 -7.43
C VAL A 19 -5.51 -9.75 -7.18
N PHE A 20 -4.27 -10.21 -7.37
CA PHE A 20 -3.08 -9.43 -7.03
C PHE A 20 -2.68 -8.49 -8.17
N SER A 21 -2.20 -7.32 -7.80
CA SER A 21 -1.67 -6.33 -8.73
C SER A 21 -0.14 -6.39 -8.74
N CYS A 22 0.45 -6.19 -9.91
CA CYS A 22 1.89 -6.11 -10.08
C CYS A 22 2.38 -4.79 -9.44
N PRO A 23 3.31 -4.83 -8.47
CA PRO A 23 3.79 -3.63 -7.80
C PRO A 23 4.49 -2.67 -8.77
N ASP A 24 5.12 -3.19 -9.82
CA ASP A 24 5.91 -2.38 -10.77
C ASP A 24 5.05 -1.64 -11.80
N CYS A 25 3.86 -2.16 -12.14
CA CYS A 25 3.06 -1.60 -13.25
C CYS A 25 1.55 -1.50 -12.99
N GLY A 26 1.07 -1.90 -11.80
CA GLY A 26 -0.34 -1.89 -11.41
C GLY A 26 -1.24 -2.87 -12.18
N GLY A 27 -0.69 -3.67 -13.10
CA GLY A 27 -1.46 -4.62 -13.90
C GLY A 27 -1.81 -5.89 -13.11
N VAL A 28 -2.92 -6.54 -13.46
CA VAL A 28 -3.34 -7.81 -12.85
C VAL A 28 -2.29 -8.90 -13.08
N LEU A 29 -1.91 -9.61 -12.03
CA LEU A 29 -1.02 -10.77 -12.08
C LEU A 29 -1.79 -12.04 -12.45
N SER A 30 -1.17 -12.87 -13.29
CA SER A 30 -1.55 -14.26 -13.50
C SER A 30 -0.71 -15.16 -12.61
N GLU A 31 -1.35 -16.08 -11.91
CA GLU A 31 -0.74 -17.11 -11.10
C GLU A 31 -0.35 -18.31 -11.97
N ILE A 32 0.89 -18.75 -11.82
CA ILE A 32 1.51 -19.84 -12.56
C ILE A 32 2.02 -20.86 -11.55
N GLN A 33 1.41 -22.05 -11.57
CA GLN A 33 1.95 -23.21 -10.85
C GLN A 33 3.01 -23.88 -11.73
N ASP A 34 4.26 -23.84 -11.30
CA ASP A 34 5.40 -24.46 -11.99
C ASP A 34 5.99 -25.53 -11.07
N GLU A 35 5.61 -26.78 -11.30
CA GLU A 35 5.87 -27.91 -10.39
C GLU A 35 5.44 -27.57 -8.95
N ASN A 36 6.41 -27.33 -8.05
CA ASN A 36 6.21 -26.99 -6.65
C ASN A 36 6.40 -25.50 -6.34
N LEU A 37 6.58 -24.64 -7.34
CA LEU A 37 6.81 -23.21 -7.18
C LEU A 37 5.60 -22.40 -7.64
N LEU A 38 5.12 -21.54 -6.74
CA LEU A 38 4.11 -20.55 -7.03
C LEU A 38 4.77 -19.28 -7.59
N ARG A 39 4.45 -18.96 -8.85
CA ARG A 39 4.97 -17.79 -9.56
C ARG A 39 3.83 -16.90 -10.01
N PHE A 40 4.12 -15.62 -10.15
CA PHE A 40 3.19 -14.62 -10.65
C PHE A 40 3.79 -13.90 -11.84
N ARG A 41 2.98 -13.59 -12.85
CA ARG A 41 3.43 -12.82 -14.01
C ARG A 41 2.38 -11.81 -14.45
N CYS A 42 2.78 -10.55 -14.67
CA CYS A 42 1.88 -9.53 -15.21
C CYS A 42 1.82 -9.60 -16.74
N ARG A 43 0.84 -8.91 -17.35
CA ARG A 43 0.68 -8.88 -18.82
C ARG A 43 1.89 -8.31 -19.56
N VAL A 44 2.65 -7.39 -18.95
CA VAL A 44 3.80 -6.74 -19.59
C VAL A 44 5.12 -7.47 -19.34
N GLY A 45 5.14 -8.52 -18.52
CA GLY A 45 6.27 -9.46 -18.41
C GLY A 45 6.96 -9.54 -17.06
N HIS A 46 6.68 -8.66 -16.08
CA HIS A 46 7.25 -8.77 -14.73
C HIS A 46 6.85 -10.09 -14.09
N ALA A 47 7.83 -10.79 -13.53
CA ALA A 47 7.66 -12.08 -12.87
C ALA A 47 8.07 -11.97 -11.41
N LEU A 48 7.22 -12.48 -10.52
CA LEU A 48 7.43 -12.44 -9.07
C LEU A 48 7.30 -13.86 -8.51
N THR A 49 8.08 -14.16 -7.47
CA THR A 49 7.83 -15.31 -6.60
C THR A 49 6.76 -14.95 -5.56
N ALA A 50 6.21 -15.95 -4.88
CA ALA A 50 5.31 -15.69 -3.75
C ALA A 50 5.99 -14.85 -2.64
N GLN A 51 7.27 -15.08 -2.34
CA GLN A 51 8.00 -14.30 -1.34
C GLN A 51 8.19 -12.84 -1.76
N THR A 52 8.59 -12.59 -3.01
CA THR A 52 8.76 -11.22 -3.53
C THR A 52 7.43 -10.48 -3.55
N LEU A 53 6.34 -11.15 -3.96
CA LEU A 53 5.01 -10.54 -3.93
C LEU A 53 4.56 -10.23 -2.50
N LEU A 54 4.84 -11.12 -1.54
CA LEU A 54 4.50 -10.89 -0.13
C LEU A 54 5.27 -9.68 0.44
N SER A 55 6.57 -9.57 0.18
CA SER A 55 7.37 -8.41 0.58
C SER A 55 6.81 -7.12 -0.01
N ALA A 56 6.50 -7.13 -1.31
CA ALA A 56 5.92 -5.96 -1.97
C ALA A 56 4.54 -5.57 -1.38
N GLN A 57 3.77 -6.53 -0.88
CA GLN A 57 2.51 -6.23 -0.19
C GLN A 57 2.74 -5.54 1.16
N SER A 58 3.78 -5.92 1.91
CA SER A 58 4.19 -5.19 3.11
C SER A 58 4.56 -3.75 2.79
N ASP A 59 5.41 -3.53 1.77
CA ASP A 59 5.83 -2.18 1.35
C ASP A 59 4.63 -1.33 0.89
N ASN A 60 3.67 -1.94 0.19
CA ASN A 60 2.43 -1.28 -0.24
C ASN A 60 1.56 -0.86 0.95
N VAL A 61 1.44 -1.73 1.96
CA VAL A 61 0.69 -1.41 3.19
C VAL A 61 1.35 -0.26 3.93
N GLU A 62 2.68 -0.30 4.09
CA GLU A 62 3.43 0.77 4.74
C GLU A 62 3.25 2.11 4.00
N THR A 63 3.39 2.09 2.67
CA THR A 63 3.18 3.26 1.80
C THR A 63 1.77 3.85 1.95
N ALA A 64 0.75 3.00 2.03
CA ALA A 64 -0.63 3.42 2.25
C ALA A 64 -0.81 4.05 3.64
N MET A 65 -0.20 3.46 4.68
CA MET A 65 -0.21 4.00 6.04
C MET A 65 0.48 5.36 6.12
N TRP A 66 1.66 5.54 5.51
CA TRP A 66 2.33 6.84 5.42
C TRP A 66 1.47 7.89 4.72
N SER A 67 0.77 7.50 3.65
CA SER A 67 -0.14 8.39 2.94
C SER A 67 -1.35 8.79 3.79
N ALA A 68 -1.91 7.84 4.55
CA ALA A 68 -3.00 8.10 5.48
C ALA A 68 -2.57 9.01 6.64
N LEU A 69 -1.38 8.77 7.22
CA LEU A 69 -0.81 9.61 8.27
C LEU A 69 -0.67 11.05 7.82
N ARG A 70 -0.08 11.27 6.63
CA ARG A 70 0.06 12.60 6.04
C ARG A 70 -1.29 13.29 5.88
N ALA A 71 -2.29 12.59 5.32
CA ALA A 71 -3.62 13.15 5.13
C ALA A 71 -4.31 13.53 6.44
N LEU A 72 -4.12 12.75 7.51
CA LEU A 72 -4.63 13.08 8.85
C LEU A 72 -3.94 14.34 9.41
N GLU A 73 -2.62 14.43 9.31
CA GLU A 73 -1.85 15.60 9.78
C GLU A 73 -2.23 16.89 9.02
N GLU A 74 -2.40 16.81 7.70
CA GLU A 74 -2.88 17.92 6.87
C GLU A 74 -4.28 18.37 7.30
N LYS A 75 -5.17 17.42 7.62
CA LYS A 75 -6.53 17.71 8.09
C LYS A 75 -6.53 18.34 9.48
N VAL A 76 -5.65 17.90 10.39
CA VAL A 76 -5.45 18.53 11.69
C VAL A 76 -5.04 20.00 11.51
N GLU A 77 -4.07 20.25 10.64
CA GLU A 77 -3.59 21.61 10.36
C GLU A 77 -4.69 22.50 9.76
N LEU A 78 -5.51 21.95 8.86
CA LEU A 78 -6.68 22.67 8.34
C LEU A 78 -7.65 23.06 9.46
N PHE A 79 -7.97 22.15 10.40
CA PHE A 79 -8.83 22.48 11.53
C PHE A 79 -8.23 23.54 12.43
N ARG A 80 -6.91 23.51 12.67
CA ARG A 80 -6.23 24.57 13.45
C ARG A 80 -6.41 25.94 12.81
N ARG A 81 -6.30 26.05 11.48
CA ARG A 81 -6.56 27.29 10.74
C ARG A 81 -8.01 27.74 10.84
N LEU A 82 -8.96 26.82 10.72
CA LEU A 82 -10.39 27.11 10.90
C LEU A 82 -10.71 27.61 12.31
N MET A 83 -10.09 27.03 13.33
CA MET A 83 -10.21 27.49 14.72
C MET A 83 -9.70 28.92 14.90
N GLN A 84 -8.54 29.24 14.34
CA GLN A 84 -7.99 30.60 14.40
C GLN A 84 -8.98 31.59 13.79
N HIS A 85 -9.51 31.26 12.61
CA HIS A 85 -10.46 32.12 11.91
C HIS A 85 -11.81 32.27 12.65
N SER A 86 -12.29 31.21 13.33
CA SER A 86 -13.51 31.29 14.14
C SER A 86 -13.30 32.09 15.42
N ARG A 87 -12.10 32.05 16.02
CA ARG A 87 -11.72 32.88 17.17
C ARG A 87 -11.71 34.37 16.81
N GLU A 88 -11.15 34.73 15.66
CA GLU A 88 -11.15 36.12 15.15
C GLU A 88 -12.57 36.68 14.98
N ARG A 89 -13.55 35.83 14.69
CA ARG A 89 -14.97 36.21 14.55
C ARG A 89 -15.82 36.01 15.81
N ASN A 90 -15.20 35.65 16.94
CA ASN A 90 -15.88 35.36 18.21
C ASN A 90 -16.93 34.23 18.13
N TYR A 91 -16.74 33.25 17.25
CA TYR A 91 -17.60 32.08 17.16
C TYR A 91 -17.10 30.94 18.07
N ALA A 92 -17.44 31.03 19.36
CA ALA A 92 -16.98 30.10 20.39
C ALA A 92 -17.39 28.64 20.13
N SER A 93 -18.65 28.40 19.75
CA SER A 93 -19.16 27.04 19.48
C SER A 93 -18.43 26.35 18.33
N ALA A 94 -18.21 27.07 17.21
CA ALA A 94 -17.46 26.55 16.07
C ALA A 94 -16.00 26.27 16.43
N THR A 95 -15.37 27.15 17.21
CA THR A 95 -14.00 26.96 17.70
C THR A 95 -13.86 25.66 18.50
N ALA A 96 -14.77 25.43 19.46
CA ALA A 96 -14.77 24.22 20.28
C ALA A 96 -15.00 22.95 19.45
N ALA A 97 -15.90 23.00 18.48
CA ALA A 97 -16.17 21.88 17.57
C ALA A 97 -14.94 21.52 16.73
N PHE A 98 -14.28 22.50 16.12
CA PHE A 98 -13.06 22.26 15.34
C PHE A 98 -11.90 21.75 16.20
N GLU A 99 -11.78 22.23 17.43
CA GLU A 99 -10.77 21.76 18.38
C GLU A 99 -10.96 20.29 18.74
N GLN A 100 -12.22 19.87 18.96
CA GLN A 100 -12.54 18.46 19.20
C GLN A 100 -12.19 17.60 17.99
N GLN A 101 -12.51 18.04 16.77
CA GLN A 101 -12.17 17.31 15.54
C GLN A 101 -10.66 17.19 15.34
N ALA A 102 -9.91 18.26 15.58
CA ALA A 102 -8.45 18.25 15.48
C ALA A 102 -7.83 17.25 16.47
N ARG A 103 -8.32 17.17 17.71
CA ARG A 103 -7.84 16.18 18.69
C ARG A 103 -8.10 14.75 18.24
N GLN A 104 -9.31 14.43 17.78
CA GLN A 104 -9.66 13.09 17.31
C GLN A 104 -8.78 12.64 16.14
N LEU A 105 -8.50 13.54 15.19
CA LEU A 105 -7.62 13.24 14.07
C LEU A 105 -6.15 13.06 14.50
N GLN A 106 -5.71 13.82 15.50
CA GLN A 106 -4.37 13.66 16.07
C GLN A 106 -4.22 12.28 16.74
N GLU A 107 -5.23 11.83 17.49
CA GLU A 107 -5.26 10.49 18.09
C GLU A 107 -5.18 9.39 17.02
N GLN A 108 -5.91 9.54 15.91
CA GLN A 108 -5.85 8.62 14.78
C GLN A 108 -4.47 8.61 14.12
N ALA A 109 -3.86 9.79 13.91
CA ALA A 109 -2.52 9.92 13.36
C ALA A 109 -1.47 9.24 14.26
N ASP A 110 -1.61 9.39 15.58
CA ASP A 110 -0.70 8.79 16.55
C ASP A 110 -0.78 7.26 16.55
N ILE A 111 -1.97 6.68 16.33
CA ILE A 111 -2.13 5.23 16.16
C ILE A 111 -1.37 4.75 14.93
N ILE A 112 -1.57 5.40 13.77
CA ILE A 112 -0.87 5.01 12.53
C ILE A 112 0.66 5.16 12.70
N ARG A 113 1.12 6.25 13.32
CA ARG A 113 2.55 6.46 13.58
C ARG A 113 3.16 5.36 14.44
N ARG A 114 2.42 4.86 15.45
CA ARG A 114 2.88 3.74 16.28
C ARG A 114 3.00 2.45 15.49
N LEU A 115 2.05 2.15 14.60
CA LEU A 115 2.11 0.97 13.73
C LEU A 115 3.36 1.03 12.84
N LEU A 116 3.56 2.14 12.13
CA LEU A 116 4.72 2.36 11.26
C LEU A 116 6.07 2.26 12.00
N THR A 117 6.15 2.77 13.23
CA THR A 117 7.40 2.76 14.01
C THR A 117 7.70 1.42 14.70
N ASN A 118 6.68 0.59 14.92
CA ASN A 118 6.86 -0.75 15.48
C ASN A 118 7.29 -1.76 14.40
N GLU A 119 6.74 -1.70 13.19
CA GLU A 119 7.15 -2.57 12.07
C GLU A 119 8.64 -2.39 11.74
N ASN A 120 9.15 -1.15 11.79
CA ASN A 120 10.56 -0.82 11.57
C ASN A 120 11.54 -1.45 12.61
N LYS A 121 11.05 -1.81 13.81
CA LYS A 121 11.86 -2.48 14.83
C LYS A 121 11.93 -4.00 14.63
N GLU A 122 10.94 -4.59 13.99
CA GLU A 122 10.90 -6.04 13.74
C GLU A 122 11.70 -6.41 12.48
N SER A 123 11.73 -5.54 11.46
CA SER A 123 12.51 -5.74 10.23
C SER A 123 14.03 -5.58 10.41
N SER A 124 14.49 -4.88 11.46
CA SER A 124 15.91 -4.66 11.76
C SER A 124 16.56 -5.73 12.65
N GLY A 125 15.83 -6.78 13.05
CA GLY A 125 16.28 -7.80 13.99
C GLY A 125 16.73 -9.15 13.40
N THR A 126 16.77 -9.33 12.07
CA THR A 126 17.00 -10.66 11.44
C THR A 126 18.34 -10.81 10.70
N GLU A 127 19.26 -9.85 10.80
CA GLU A 127 20.62 -10.02 10.27
C GLU A 127 21.63 -10.20 11.40
N SER A 128 21.85 -11.45 11.83
CA SER A 128 23.04 -11.91 12.57
C SER A 128 23.24 -13.41 12.41
#